data_AF-A0AAU7AQN6-F1
#
_entry.id   AF-A0AAU7AQN6-F1
#
_cell.length_a   1.000
_cell.length_b   1.000
_cell.length_c   1.000
_cell.angle_alpha   90.00
_cell.angle_beta   90.00
_cell.angle_gamma   90.00
#
_symmetry.space_group_name_H-M   'P 1'
#
loop_
_entity.id
_entity.type
_entity.pdbx_description
1 polymer ?
#
loop_
_entity_poly.entity_id
_entity_poly.type
_entity_poly.pdbx_seq_one_letter_code
_entity_poly.pdbx_strand_id
1 'polypeptide(L)' 'MTEEDSGKRNLTCPCGEFIRGETEDELIDLVNAHLKAEHPGHDYTRDQILFMAT' A
#
# COMPACT_ATOMS: atom_id res chain seq x y z
N MET A 1 -13.67 22.00 -7.15
CA MET A 1 -12.46 21.16 -7.16
C MET A 1 -12.81 19.97 -6.27
N THR A 2 -13.50 18.97 -6.81
CA THR A 2 -13.80 17.72 -6.10
C THR A 2 -12.74 16.75 -6.55
N GLU A 3 -11.68 16.63 -5.77
CA GLU A 3 -10.63 15.65 -6.01
C GLU A 3 -11.26 14.28 -5.76
N GLU A 4 -11.58 13.59 -6.85
CA GLU A 4 -12.02 12.20 -6.86
C GLU A 4 -10.81 11.35 -6.47
N ASP A 5 -10.53 11.29 -5.17
CA ASP A 5 -9.66 10.30 -4.54
C ASP A 5 -10.34 8.93 -4.70
N SER A 6 -10.21 8.36 -5.90
CA SER A 6 -10.58 6.99 -6.19
C SER A 6 -9.57 6.10 -5.46
N GLY A 7 -9.86 5.85 -4.18
CA GLY A 7 -9.02 5.12 -3.22
C GLY A 7 -8.20 4.03 -3.90
N LYS A 8 -6.89 4.24 -3.91
CA LYS A 8 -5.93 3.34 -4.54
C LYS A 8 -5.92 2.05 -3.74
N ARG A 9 -6.18 0.95 -4.44
CA ARG A 9 -6.48 -0.35 -3.84
C ARG A 9 -5.49 -1.42 -4.25
N ASN A 10 -4.50 -1.05 -5.04
CA ASN A 10 -3.57 -1.96 -5.67
C ASN A 10 -2.17 -1.38 -5.50
N LEU A 11 -1.22 -2.16 -4.99
CA LEU A 11 0.18 -1.78 -4.91
C LEU A 11 1.03 -2.93 -5.42
N THR A 12 1.96 -2.62 -6.32
CA THR A 12 3.03 -3.54 -6.69
C THR A 12 4.26 -3.20 -5.87
N CYS A 13 4.63 -4.08 -4.95
CA CYS A 13 5.80 -3.91 -4.12
C CYS A 13 7.05 -4.05 -5.00
N PRO A 14 8.11 -3.23 -4.80
CA PRO A 14 9.36 -3.36 -5.55
C PRO A 14 10.06 -4.72 -5.38
N CYS A 15 9.68 -5.53 -4.38
CA CYS A 15 10.16 -6.91 -4.25
C CYS A 15 9.53 -7.87 -5.27
N GLY A 16 8.45 -7.47 -5.95
CA GLY A 16 7.68 -8.26 -6.91
C GLY A 16 6.32 -8.74 -6.39
N GLU A 17 6.00 -8.53 -5.11
CA GLU A 17 4.71 -8.92 -4.52
C GLU A 17 3.58 -7.97 -4.97
N PHE A 18 2.42 -8.52 -5.29
CA PHE A 18 1.25 -7.74 -5.69
C PHE A 18 0.20 -7.74 -4.58
N ILE A 19 -0.02 -6.57 -3.99
CA ILE A 19 -0.89 -6.41 -2.82
C ILE A 19 -2.14 -5.67 -3.27
N ARG A 20 -3.32 -6.21 -2.93
CA ARG A 20 -4.61 -5.62 -3.27
C ARG A 20 -5.52 -5.62 -2.05
N GLY A 21 -6.04 -4.45 -1.72
CA GLY A 21 -7.07 -4.26 -0.70
C GLY A 21 -8.43 -3.91 -1.31
N GLU A 22 -9.50 -4.14 -0.56
CA GLU A 22 -10.84 -3.68 -0.88
C GLU A 22 -11.02 -2.18 -0.64
N THR A 23 -10.20 -1.61 0.25
CA THR A 23 -10.15 -0.20 0.61
C THR A 23 -8.71 0.29 0.73
N GLU A 24 -8.55 1.59 0.82
CA GLU A 24 -7.26 2.22 1.03
C GLU A 24 -6.61 1.78 2.35
N ASP A 25 -7.36 1.86 3.45
CA ASP A 25 -6.89 1.45 4.77
C ASP A 25 -6.50 -0.03 4.79
N GLU A 26 -7.29 -0.89 4.14
CA GLU A 26 -6.96 -2.32 4.02
C GLU A 26 -5.67 -2.54 3.22
N LEU A 27 -5.45 -1.80 2.12
CA LEU A 27 -4.20 -1.87 1.37
C LEU A 27 -3.01 -1.50 2.27
N ILE A 28 -3.14 -0.46 3.09
CA ILE A 28 -2.08 -0.02 4.00
C ILE A 28 -1.76 -1.09 5.05
N ASP A 29 -2.78 -1.68 5.67
CA ASP A 29 -2.60 -2.75 6.65
C ASP A 29 -1.92 -3.97 6.02
N LEU A 30 -2.35 -4.39 4.82
CA LEU A 30 -1.75 -5.50 4.09
C LEU A 30 -0.28 -5.25 3.73
N VAL A 31 0.04 -4.04 3.24
CA VAL A 31 1.43 -3.66 2.93
C VAL A 31 2.29 -3.64 4.19
N ASN A 32 1.80 -3.06 5.30
CA ASN A 32 2.54 -3.04 6.56
C ASN A 32 2.76 -4.45 7.13
N ALA A 33 1.76 -5.34 7.03
CA ALA A 33 1.91 -6.73 7.43
C ALA A 33 2.96 -7.46 6.59
N HIS A 34 2.94 -7.27 5.26
CA HIS A 34 3.96 -7.80 4.35
C HIS A 34 5.36 -7.29 4.69
N LEU A 35 5.53 -5.98 4.90
CA LEU A 35 6.82 -5.38 5.27
C LEU A 35 7.37 -5.97 6.57
N LYS A 36 6.54 -6.11 7.61
CA LYS A 36 6.96 -6.68 8.89
C LYS A 36 7.37 -8.16 8.78
N ALA A 37 6.75 -8.91 7.87
CA ALA A 37 7.05 -10.32 7.65
C ALA A 37 8.29 -10.54 6.77
N GLU A 38 8.34 -9.90 5.61
CA GLU A 38 9.35 -10.14 4.56
C GLU A 38 10.55 -9.16 4.64
N HIS A 39 10.35 -7.99 5.24
CA HIS A 39 11.33 -6.89 5.26
C HIS A 39 11.50 -6.30 6.68
N PRO A 40 12.00 -7.08 7.67
CA PRO A 40 12.21 -6.58 9.02
C PRO A 40 13.15 -5.36 9.01
N GLY A 41 12.63 -4.21 9.46
CA GLY A 41 13.36 -2.93 9.48
C GLY A 41 13.03 -1.98 8.32
N HIS A 42 12.11 -2.37 7.43
CA HIS A 42 11.51 -1.47 6.44
C HIS A 42 10.06 -1.16 6.83
N ASP A 43 9.72 0.11 6.84
CA ASP A 43 8.35 0.59 7.03
C ASP A 43 8.05 1.67 6.00
N TYR A 44 6.90 1.57 5.34
CA TYR A 44 6.39 2.64 4.50
C TYR A 44 5.28 3.38 5.23
N THR A 45 5.34 4.70 5.19
CA THR A 45 4.25 5.55 5.68
C THR A 45 3.03 5.44 4.75
N ARG A 46 1.82 5.68 5.26
CA ARG A 46 0.58 5.75 4.48
C ARG A 46 0.77 6.51 3.16
N ASP A 47 1.23 7.74 3.22
CA ASP A 47 1.43 8.57 2.02
C ASP A 47 2.35 7.93 0.98
N GLN A 48 3.40 7.22 1.41
CA GLN A 48 4.30 6.53 0.47
C GLN A 48 3.63 5.33 -0.18
N ILE A 49 2.87 4.55 0.60
CA ILE A 49 2.08 3.43 0.09
C ILE A 49 1.07 3.95 -0.93
N LEU A 50 0.35 5.01 -0.61
CA LEU A 50 -0.64 5.62 -1.50
C LEU A 50 -0.01 6.29 -2.71
N PHE A 51 1.20 6.82 -2.60
CA PHE A 51 1.92 7.36 -3.75
C PHE A 51 2.30 6.26 -4.75
N MET A 52 2.68 5.08 -4.26
CA MET A 52 3.05 3.91 -5.08
C MET A 52 1.86 3.09 -5.57
N ALA A 53 0.72 3.20 -4.88
CA ALA A 53 -0.50 2.49 -5.24
C ALA A 53 -1.11 3.05 -6.54
N THR A 54 -1.75 2.16 -7.30
CA THR A 54 -2.33 2.40 -8.63
C THR A 54 -3.82 2.12 -8.65
#